data_AF-A0A7W1YII6-F1
#
_entry.id   AF-A0A7W1YII6-F1
#
_cell.length_a   1.000
_cell.length_b   1.000
_cell.length_c   1.000
_cell.angle_alpha   90.00
_cell.angle_beta   90.00
_cell.angle_gamma   90.00
#
_symmetry.space_group_name_H-M   'P 1'
#
loop_
_entity.id
_entity.type
_entity.pdbx_description
1 polymer ?
#
loop_
_entity_poly.entity_id
_entity_poly.type
_entity_poly.pdbx_seq_one_letter_code
_entity_poly.pdbx_strand_id
1 'polypeptide(L)'
;AARQHLPWSRGPLTRALAALITWAGIAVGHVPRDVREHLRYRPFRDFCSFNVAAERTAALCFQRLVELVPGSATDLLRIAADEERHRQVFALIAGALAGDDRLAPEMDGARLAAGIGAVGAHFLPRALRSGAVGGHPLGAGGPVWVEEDAGSAPCGREALLARILEATGFPARLHALAAAAGRPLATLRVAIKPSFMLGYHRGDPSPLTDPALVRALVAWLRAQGCGPLVVIEGPTIYDHFFQRRSVPEVAAYFGLAAPEIEVVDAAQEQVTHDYGRGLGQCSVARSWRDAEVRISFGKVRSHPIDQAMLSLGNLEWLGARCDEHLFLERQAQRQTATMMLIDAFPPHLALLDAYAAVPDGVVGMMGTRRAHHPHRLYAGYDAIAVDLVAGRHLGLAQPLRSALMRAASHWFGLPAEAVAVIGVDRPIAGWRGPQADGWSSLLSLVAHPMYMLGSMRGAVFVPQMDVQAFPPRRPPGFGLRLRRRLVQRLLGLDLGLDAPRATAAPADGRS
;
A
#
# COMPACT_ATOMS: atom_id res chain seq x y z
N ALA A 1 2.77 -26.90 27.53
CA ALA A 1 3.82 -26.93 26.49
C ALA A 1 3.18 -26.50 25.18
N ALA A 2 3.15 -25.19 24.88
CA ALA A 2 2.62 -24.68 23.62
C ALA A 2 3.56 -25.10 22.48
N ARG A 3 3.25 -26.19 21.78
CA ARG A 3 3.98 -26.61 20.58
C ARG A 3 3.57 -25.67 19.45
N GLN A 4 4.35 -24.62 19.23
CA GLN A 4 4.24 -23.73 18.07
C GLN A 4 4.25 -24.54 16.76
N HIS A 5 3.61 -24.00 15.72
CA HIS A 5 3.55 -24.55 14.35
C HIS A 5 4.92 -24.73 13.65
N LEU A 6 6.03 -24.58 14.37
CA LEU A 6 7.40 -24.75 13.88
C LEU A 6 7.92 -26.16 14.24
N PRO A 7 8.26 -26.99 13.23
CA PRO A 7 8.97 -28.24 13.48
C PRO A 7 10.31 -27.95 14.20
N TRP A 8 10.78 -28.87 15.05
CA TRP A 8 12.08 -28.73 15.76
C TRP A 8 13.24 -28.43 14.79
N SER A 9 13.18 -29.01 13.58
CA SER A 9 14.17 -28.79 12.52
C SER A 9 14.20 -27.36 11.97
N ARG A 10 13.14 -26.57 12.17
CA ARG A 10 13.02 -25.19 11.66
C ARG A 10 13.14 -24.11 12.74
N GLY A 11 13.23 -24.47 14.02
CA GLY A 11 13.29 -23.48 15.11
C GLY A 11 13.52 -24.08 16.50
N PRO A 12 14.67 -24.74 16.76
CA PRO A 12 14.93 -25.44 18.01
C PRO A 12 15.01 -24.48 19.22
N LEU A 13 15.65 -23.32 19.05
CA LEU A 13 15.78 -22.30 20.09
C LEU A 13 14.42 -21.68 20.48
N THR A 14 13.61 -21.32 19.49
CA THR A 14 12.27 -20.73 19.72
C THR A 14 11.35 -21.71 20.45
N ARG A 15 11.42 -23.01 20.10
CA ARG A 15 10.70 -24.07 20.83
C ARG A 15 11.19 -24.25 22.26
N ALA A 16 12.50 -24.25 22.48
CA ALA A 16 13.07 -24.37 23.82
C ALA A 16 12.62 -23.19 24.70
N LEU A 17 12.69 -21.97 24.19
CA LEU A 17 12.25 -20.77 24.89
C LEU A 17 10.74 -20.78 25.18
N ALA A 18 9.90 -21.13 24.20
CA ALA A 18 8.46 -21.24 24.38
C ALA A 18 8.08 -22.34 25.40
N ALA A 19 8.79 -23.47 25.39
CA ALA A 19 8.61 -24.54 26.36
C ALA A 19 8.98 -24.07 27.78
N LEU A 20 10.08 -23.34 27.92
CA LEU A 20 10.59 -22.81 29.19
C LEU A 20 9.65 -21.73 29.77
N ILE A 21 9.17 -20.81 28.94
CA ILE A 21 8.16 -19.80 29.31
C ILE A 21 6.84 -20.47 29.72
N THR A 22 6.38 -21.47 28.96
CA THR A 22 5.14 -22.19 29.31
C THR A 22 5.30 -22.94 30.63
N TRP A 23 6.46 -23.55 30.86
CA TRP A 23 6.74 -24.29 32.09
C TRP A 23 6.81 -23.35 33.29
N ALA A 24 7.47 -22.19 33.16
CA ALA A 24 7.47 -21.14 34.17
C ALA A 24 6.05 -20.64 34.47
N GLY A 25 5.23 -20.38 33.45
CA GLY A 25 3.82 -19.98 33.65
C GLY A 25 2.98 -21.06 34.34
N ILE A 26 3.25 -22.33 34.10
CA ILE A 26 2.62 -23.46 34.80
C ILE A 26 3.07 -23.53 36.26
N ALA A 27 4.36 -23.33 36.53
CA ALA A 27 4.96 -23.38 37.87
C ALA A 27 4.48 -22.22 38.75
N VAL A 28 4.30 -21.03 38.17
CA VAL A 28 3.81 -19.83 38.88
C VAL A 28 2.27 -19.80 38.97
N GLY A 29 1.57 -20.78 38.40
CA GLY A 29 0.10 -20.87 38.48
C GLY A 29 -0.66 -19.95 37.52
N HIS A 30 0.05 -19.20 36.67
CA HIS A 30 -0.54 -18.36 35.62
C HIS A 30 -1.15 -19.14 34.45
N VAL A 31 -0.96 -20.46 34.41
CA VAL A 31 -1.64 -21.36 33.46
C VAL A 31 -2.62 -22.27 34.23
N PRO A 32 -3.93 -21.92 34.26
CA PRO A 32 -4.97 -22.73 34.89
C PRO A 32 -4.96 -24.17 34.38
N ARG A 33 -5.31 -25.14 35.23
CA ARG A 33 -5.28 -26.58 34.87
C ARG A 33 -6.14 -26.87 33.64
N ASP A 34 -7.29 -26.23 33.54
CA ASP A 34 -8.24 -26.38 32.43
C ASP A 34 -7.61 -25.93 31.11
N VAL A 35 -6.79 -24.87 31.12
CA VAL A 35 -6.09 -24.36 29.93
C VAL A 35 -4.97 -25.32 29.47
N ARG A 36 -4.41 -26.15 30.37
CA ARG A 36 -3.29 -27.05 30.04
C ARG A 36 -3.65 -28.12 29.01
N GLU A 37 -4.91 -28.57 28.99
CA GLU A 37 -5.40 -29.54 28.00
C GLU A 37 -5.58 -28.92 26.62
N HIS A 38 -5.86 -27.61 26.55
CA HIS A 38 -5.93 -26.85 25.31
C HIS A 38 -4.55 -26.41 24.79
N LEU A 39 -3.48 -26.54 25.60
CA LEU A 39 -2.10 -26.32 25.16
C LEU A 39 -1.50 -27.52 24.39
N ARG A 40 -2.25 -28.63 24.25
CA ARG A 40 -1.88 -29.76 23.38
C ARG A 40 -2.27 -29.46 21.94
N TYR A 41 -1.52 -30.03 21.00
CA TYR A 41 -1.88 -29.96 19.58
C TYR A 41 -3.26 -30.60 19.40
N ARG A 42 -4.24 -29.80 19.00
CA ARG A 42 -5.56 -30.28 18.63
C ARG A 42 -5.64 -30.43 17.11
N PRO A 43 -6.42 -31.39 16.61
CA PRO A 43 -6.73 -31.46 15.19
C PRO A 43 -7.24 -30.10 14.67
N PHE A 44 -6.91 -29.75 13.44
CA PHE A 44 -7.44 -28.59 12.73
C PHE A 44 -8.97 -28.60 12.71
N ARG A 45 -9.60 -29.78 12.64
CA ARG A 45 -11.04 -29.93 12.84
C ARG A 45 -11.54 -29.29 14.14
N ASP A 46 -10.88 -29.56 15.27
CA ASP A 46 -11.27 -29.00 16.57
C ASP A 46 -11.08 -27.48 16.61
N PHE A 47 -10.03 -26.97 15.95
CA PHE A 47 -9.83 -25.53 15.77
C PHE A 47 -11.01 -24.92 14.99
N CYS A 48 -11.43 -25.53 13.89
CA CYS A 48 -12.58 -25.06 13.12
C CYS A 48 -13.87 -25.14 13.96
N SER A 49 -14.11 -26.23 14.70
CA SER A 49 -15.27 -26.35 15.59
C SER A 49 -15.29 -25.30 16.69
N PHE A 50 -14.13 -24.98 17.28
CA PHE A 50 -14.01 -23.87 18.23
C PHE A 50 -14.37 -22.54 17.58
N ASN A 51 -13.84 -22.25 16.38
CA ASN A 51 -14.14 -21.00 15.69
C ASN A 51 -15.62 -20.89 15.30
N VAL A 52 -16.32 -21.98 14.97
CA VAL A 52 -17.79 -21.91 14.77
C VAL A 52 -18.52 -21.31 15.98
N ALA A 53 -18.14 -21.68 17.20
CA ALA A 53 -18.72 -21.12 18.41
C ALA A 53 -18.26 -19.67 18.66
N ALA A 54 -16.98 -19.37 18.38
CA ALA A 54 -16.42 -18.02 18.52
C ALA A 54 -17.09 -17.03 17.56
N GLU A 55 -17.19 -17.37 16.28
CA GLU A 55 -17.82 -16.53 15.25
C GLU A 55 -19.31 -16.31 15.53
N ARG A 56 -20.04 -17.33 15.99
CA ARG A 56 -21.43 -17.17 16.42
C ARG A 56 -21.55 -16.16 17.57
N THR A 57 -20.62 -16.23 18.53
CA THR A 57 -20.61 -15.30 19.67
C THR A 57 -20.26 -13.88 19.22
N ALA A 58 -19.31 -13.72 18.29
CA ALA A 58 -18.95 -12.43 17.70
C ALA A 58 -20.13 -11.81 16.94
N ALA A 59 -20.78 -12.58 16.05
CA ALA A 59 -21.95 -12.13 15.30
C ALA A 59 -23.08 -11.63 16.21
N LEU A 60 -23.42 -12.40 17.26
CA LEU A 60 -24.42 -12.00 18.26
C LEU A 60 -24.01 -10.73 19.02
N CYS A 61 -22.72 -10.58 19.34
CA CYS A 61 -22.19 -9.39 20.00
C CYS A 61 -22.40 -8.15 19.11
N PHE A 62 -22.03 -8.22 17.83
CA PHE A 62 -22.21 -7.11 16.89
C PHE A 62 -23.69 -6.79 16.63
N GLN A 63 -24.56 -7.80 16.53
CA GLN A 63 -26.00 -7.58 16.45
C GLN A 63 -26.55 -6.81 17.65
N ARG A 64 -26.09 -7.12 18.87
CA ARG A 64 -26.49 -6.37 20.08
C ARG A 64 -25.90 -4.96 20.11
N LEU A 65 -24.68 -4.76 19.60
CA LEU A 65 -24.05 -3.44 19.54
C LEU A 65 -24.83 -2.47 18.63
N VAL A 66 -25.57 -2.96 17.64
CA VAL A 66 -26.45 -2.12 16.80
C VAL A 66 -27.44 -1.31 17.64
N GLU A 67 -27.98 -1.91 18.71
CA GLU A 67 -28.94 -1.26 19.61
C GLU A 67 -28.26 -0.23 20.53
N LEU A 68 -26.96 -0.39 20.77
CA LEU A 68 -26.19 0.40 21.75
C LEU A 68 -25.39 1.54 21.12
N VAL A 69 -25.11 1.48 19.82
CA VAL A 69 -24.26 2.44 19.10
C VAL A 69 -25.05 3.08 17.95
N PRO A 70 -25.90 4.08 18.24
CA PRO A 70 -26.65 4.78 17.20
C PRO A 70 -25.71 5.47 16.22
N GLY A 71 -25.99 5.32 14.91
CA GLY A 71 -25.19 5.89 13.83
C GLY A 71 -24.22 4.92 13.14
N SER A 72 -23.97 3.73 13.72
CA SER A 72 -23.05 2.71 13.15
C SER A 72 -23.74 1.40 12.78
N ALA A 73 -25.08 1.37 12.75
CA ALA A 73 -25.87 0.16 12.55
C ALA A 73 -25.50 -0.60 11.29
N THR A 74 -25.31 0.09 10.17
CA THR A 74 -24.96 -0.53 8.88
C THR A 74 -23.63 -1.29 8.94
N ASP A 75 -22.58 -0.65 9.48
CA ASP A 75 -21.26 -1.27 9.60
C ASP A 75 -21.30 -2.46 10.57
N LEU A 76 -22.01 -2.35 11.69
CA LEU A 76 -22.11 -3.43 12.67
C LEU A 76 -22.90 -4.63 12.12
N LEU A 77 -23.96 -4.38 11.36
CA LEU A 77 -24.72 -5.43 10.69
C LEU A 77 -23.89 -6.14 9.61
N ARG A 78 -23.08 -5.37 8.87
CA ARG A 78 -22.13 -5.92 7.91
C ARG A 78 -21.10 -6.81 8.60
N ILE A 79 -20.49 -6.35 9.69
CA ILE A 79 -19.54 -7.16 10.48
C ILE A 79 -20.22 -8.45 10.94
N ALA A 80 -21.43 -8.37 11.50
CA ALA A 80 -22.17 -9.56 11.93
C ALA A 80 -22.42 -10.55 10.78
N ALA A 81 -22.71 -10.05 9.58
CA ALA A 81 -22.87 -10.88 8.39
C ALA A 81 -21.55 -11.50 7.91
N ASP A 82 -20.42 -10.80 8.05
CA ASP A 82 -19.09 -11.33 7.76
C ASP A 82 -18.73 -12.49 8.72
N GLU A 83 -18.96 -12.32 10.03
CA GLU A 83 -18.72 -13.40 11.01
C GLU A 83 -19.61 -14.62 10.76
N GLU A 84 -20.85 -14.41 10.31
CA GLU A 84 -21.73 -15.51 9.93
C GLU A 84 -21.20 -16.28 8.70
N ARG A 85 -20.61 -15.60 7.71
CA ARG A 85 -19.94 -16.28 6.59
C ARG A 85 -18.69 -17.02 7.04
N HIS A 86 -17.87 -16.44 7.92
CA HIS A 86 -16.72 -17.14 8.51
C HIS A 86 -17.15 -18.40 9.25
N ARG A 87 -18.22 -18.33 10.05
CA ARG A 87 -18.82 -19.46 10.76
C ARG A 87 -19.19 -20.59 9.79
N GLN A 88 -19.83 -20.26 8.67
CA GLN A 88 -20.22 -21.24 7.65
C GLN A 88 -18.99 -21.93 7.02
N VAL A 89 -17.95 -21.16 6.69
CA VAL A 89 -16.68 -21.72 6.17
C VAL A 89 -16.05 -22.67 7.19
N PHE A 90 -15.93 -22.26 8.46
CA PHE A 90 -15.38 -23.12 9.50
C PHE A 90 -16.22 -24.38 9.72
N ALA A 91 -17.55 -24.27 9.67
CA ALA A 91 -18.44 -25.42 9.80
C ALA A 91 -18.28 -26.42 8.64
N LEU A 92 -18.13 -25.93 7.41
CA LEU A 92 -17.86 -26.75 6.24
C LEU A 92 -16.52 -27.50 6.37
N ILE A 93 -15.47 -26.81 6.79
CA ILE A 93 -14.15 -27.43 6.99
C ILE A 93 -14.20 -28.46 8.13
N ALA A 94 -14.82 -28.12 9.27
CA ALA A 94 -14.94 -29.03 10.40
C ALA A 94 -15.77 -30.29 10.08
N GLY A 95 -16.79 -30.15 9.23
CA GLY A 95 -17.61 -31.26 8.74
C GLY A 95 -16.88 -32.11 7.69
N ALA A 96 -15.97 -31.51 6.92
CA ALA A 96 -15.22 -32.22 5.88
C ALA A 96 -14.02 -33.01 6.41
N LEU A 97 -13.55 -32.73 7.63
CA LEU A 97 -12.38 -33.36 8.23
C LEU A 97 -12.76 -34.48 9.21
N ALA A 98 -12.04 -35.60 9.15
CA ALA A 98 -12.06 -36.68 10.12
C ALA A 98 -11.23 -36.33 11.38
N GLY A 99 -11.22 -37.21 12.38
CA GLY A 99 -10.49 -37.00 13.64
C GLY A 99 -8.96 -36.92 13.53
N ASP A 100 -8.40 -37.29 12.38
CA ASP A 100 -6.97 -37.23 12.05
C ASP A 100 -6.63 -36.09 11.06
N ASP A 101 -7.54 -35.12 10.87
CA ASP A 101 -7.44 -34.01 9.91
C ASP A 101 -7.33 -34.41 8.44
N ARG A 102 -7.68 -35.64 8.08
CA ARG A 102 -7.88 -36.02 6.68
C ARG A 102 -9.30 -35.72 6.24
N LEU A 103 -9.51 -35.56 4.94
CA LEU A 103 -10.87 -35.47 4.40
C LEU A 103 -11.65 -36.74 4.74
N ALA A 104 -12.90 -36.58 5.16
CA ALA A 104 -13.83 -37.68 5.37
C ALA A 104 -14.00 -38.50 4.07
N PRO A 105 -14.27 -39.82 4.12
CA PRO A 105 -14.32 -40.69 2.94
C PRO A 105 -15.28 -40.22 1.83
N GLU A 106 -16.37 -39.57 2.21
CA GLU A 106 -17.38 -39.02 1.31
C GLU A 106 -17.05 -37.61 0.77
N MET A 107 -15.98 -36.99 1.28
CA MET A 107 -15.57 -35.63 0.91
C MET A 107 -14.31 -35.65 0.05
N ASP A 108 -14.31 -34.84 -0.99
CA ASP A 108 -13.12 -34.53 -1.78
C ASP A 108 -12.89 -33.02 -1.84
N GLY A 109 -11.75 -32.63 -2.42
CA GLY A 109 -11.38 -31.22 -2.56
C GLY A 109 -12.36 -30.41 -3.42
N ALA A 110 -13.00 -31.02 -4.42
CA ALA A 110 -13.94 -30.35 -5.30
C ALA A 110 -15.27 -30.06 -4.59
N ARG A 111 -15.80 -31.01 -3.82
CA ARG A 111 -17.00 -30.84 -2.99
C ARG A 111 -16.77 -29.80 -1.90
N LEU A 112 -15.62 -29.82 -1.23
CA LEU A 112 -15.27 -28.82 -0.23
C LEU A 112 -15.15 -27.41 -0.86
N ALA A 113 -14.48 -27.30 -2.02
CA ALA A 113 -14.37 -26.05 -2.74
C ALA A 113 -15.74 -25.53 -3.22
N ALA A 114 -16.62 -26.40 -3.71
CA ALA A 114 -17.99 -26.03 -4.09
C ALA A 114 -18.77 -25.50 -2.87
N GLY A 115 -18.68 -26.18 -1.73
CA GLY A 115 -19.32 -25.74 -0.48
C GLY A 115 -18.81 -24.37 -0.01
N ILE A 116 -17.49 -24.16 0.02
CA ILE A 116 -16.89 -22.87 0.40
C ILE A 116 -17.26 -21.78 -0.63
N GLY A 117 -17.25 -22.12 -1.92
CA GLY A 117 -17.63 -21.21 -3.00
C GLY A 117 -19.07 -20.72 -2.92
N ALA A 118 -19.98 -21.57 -2.43
CA ALA A 118 -21.37 -21.19 -2.16
C ALA A 118 -21.53 -20.18 -1.02
N VAL A 119 -20.59 -20.15 -0.06
CA VAL A 119 -20.53 -19.10 0.98
C VAL A 119 -19.94 -17.81 0.41
N GLY A 120 -18.90 -17.93 -0.43
CA GLY A 120 -18.36 -16.81 -1.19
C GLY A 120 -17.06 -17.14 -1.94
N ALA A 121 -16.97 -16.72 -3.20
CA ALA A 121 -15.81 -16.97 -4.06
C ALA A 121 -14.49 -16.39 -3.51
N HIS A 122 -14.54 -15.35 -2.66
CA HIS A 122 -13.34 -14.76 -2.06
C HIS A 122 -12.62 -15.69 -1.06
N PHE A 123 -13.32 -16.66 -0.49
CA PHE A 123 -12.73 -17.67 0.39
C PHE A 123 -11.97 -18.76 -0.37
N LEU A 124 -12.15 -18.84 -1.69
CA LEU A 124 -11.45 -19.80 -2.52
C LEU A 124 -10.06 -19.30 -2.95
N PRO A 125 -9.09 -20.20 -3.12
CA PRO A 125 -7.87 -19.92 -3.86
C PRO A 125 -8.22 -19.37 -5.25
N ARG A 126 -7.39 -18.44 -5.77
CA ARG A 126 -7.66 -17.77 -7.06
C ARG A 126 -8.01 -18.75 -8.18
N ALA A 127 -7.25 -19.85 -8.31
CA ALA A 127 -7.46 -20.86 -9.35
C ALA A 127 -8.85 -21.53 -9.33
N LEU A 128 -9.57 -21.44 -8.21
CA LEU A 128 -10.91 -22.00 -8.03
C LEU A 128 -12.01 -20.93 -8.04
N ARG A 129 -11.66 -19.66 -8.21
CA ARG A 129 -12.64 -18.55 -8.29
C ARG A 129 -13.23 -18.51 -9.69
N SER A 130 -14.54 -18.29 -9.77
CA SER A 130 -15.28 -18.16 -11.03
C SER A 130 -15.88 -16.75 -11.20
N GLY A 131 -16.42 -16.47 -12.39
CA GLY A 131 -17.11 -15.21 -12.69
C GLY A 131 -16.25 -13.96 -12.53
N ALA A 132 -16.85 -12.86 -12.09
CA ALA A 132 -16.18 -11.57 -11.92
C ALA A 132 -15.01 -11.62 -10.92
N VAL A 133 -15.13 -12.43 -9.86
CA VAL A 133 -14.07 -12.57 -8.84
C VAL A 133 -12.86 -13.33 -9.39
N GLY A 134 -13.09 -14.38 -10.19
CA GLY A 134 -12.01 -15.10 -10.89
C GLY A 134 -11.37 -14.28 -12.01
N GLY A 135 -12.17 -13.47 -12.71
CA GLY A 135 -11.74 -12.57 -13.78
C GLY A 135 -11.09 -11.26 -13.32
N HIS A 136 -10.92 -11.05 -12.01
CA HIS A 136 -10.33 -9.82 -11.49
C HIS A 136 -8.92 -9.61 -12.09
N PRO A 137 -8.59 -8.41 -12.61
CA PRO A 137 -7.35 -8.19 -13.39
C PRO A 137 -6.09 -8.36 -12.54
N LEU A 138 -6.14 -7.97 -11.27
CA LEU A 138 -5.01 -8.14 -10.37
C LEU A 138 -4.90 -9.58 -9.85
N GLY A 139 -3.67 -10.04 -9.69
CA GLY A 139 -3.31 -11.39 -9.28
C GLY A 139 -3.36 -12.41 -10.42
N ALA A 140 -3.66 -11.96 -11.65
CA ALA A 140 -3.67 -12.79 -12.86
C ALA A 140 -2.26 -13.06 -13.40
N GLY A 141 -1.29 -12.20 -13.08
CA GLY A 141 0.04 -12.21 -13.66
C GLY A 141 0.07 -11.57 -15.04
N GLY A 142 0.88 -12.12 -15.92
CA GLY A 142 1.10 -11.61 -17.26
C GLY A 142 2.43 -10.86 -17.42
N PRO A 143 2.65 -10.27 -18.60
CA PRO A 143 3.87 -9.55 -18.92
C PRO A 143 4.03 -8.28 -18.08
N VAL A 144 5.26 -8.06 -17.61
CA VAL A 144 5.75 -6.81 -17.04
C VAL A 144 6.87 -6.30 -17.93
N TRP A 145 6.66 -5.13 -18.52
CA TRP A 145 7.66 -4.47 -19.35
C TRP A 145 8.60 -3.67 -18.47
N VAL A 146 9.89 -3.84 -18.69
CA VAL A 146 10.95 -3.12 -17.99
C VAL A 146 11.89 -2.54 -19.03
N GLU A 147 11.73 -1.25 -19.29
CA GLU A 147 12.55 -0.52 -20.24
C GLU A 147 13.64 0.23 -19.48
N GLU A 148 14.87 0.17 -19.98
CA GLU A 148 16.03 0.90 -19.45
C GLU A 148 16.57 1.83 -20.54
N ASP A 149 16.82 3.08 -20.20
CA ASP A 149 17.56 4.00 -21.08
C ASP A 149 19.06 3.77 -20.88
N ALA A 150 19.52 2.61 -21.37
CA ALA A 150 20.93 2.20 -21.37
C ALA A 150 21.46 2.14 -22.81
N GLY A 151 22.48 2.94 -23.12
CA GLY A 151 23.11 2.97 -24.43
C GLY A 151 24.12 4.11 -24.58
N SER A 152 24.87 4.14 -25.68
CA SER A 152 25.83 5.21 -25.99
C SER A 152 25.16 6.55 -26.35
N ALA A 153 23.86 6.53 -26.64
CA ALA A 153 23.03 7.71 -26.88
C ALA A 153 21.67 7.53 -26.18
N PRO A 154 21.52 8.02 -24.93
CA PRO A 154 20.26 7.90 -24.18
C PRO A 154 19.11 8.61 -24.90
N CYS A 155 17.94 7.96 -24.96
CA CYS A 155 16.77 8.53 -25.63
C CYS A 155 16.03 9.57 -24.78
N GLY A 156 16.28 9.59 -23.46
CA GLY A 156 15.57 10.43 -22.51
C GLY A 156 14.30 9.78 -21.98
N ARG A 157 13.85 10.27 -20.81
CA ARG A 157 12.71 9.74 -20.05
C ARG A 157 11.39 9.81 -20.80
N GLU A 158 11.17 10.87 -21.59
CA GLU A 158 9.93 11.07 -22.34
C GLU A 158 9.81 10.05 -23.49
N ALA A 159 10.91 9.83 -24.22
CA ALA A 159 10.95 8.82 -25.28
C ALA A 159 10.89 7.39 -24.71
N LEU A 160 11.54 7.14 -23.57
CA LEU A 160 11.46 5.87 -22.86
C LEU A 160 10.01 5.56 -22.44
N LEU A 161 9.29 6.57 -21.94
CA LEU A 161 7.88 6.44 -21.58
C LEU A 161 7.00 6.12 -22.79
N ALA A 162 7.17 6.83 -23.91
CA ALA A 162 6.42 6.51 -25.13
C ALA A 162 6.70 5.07 -25.58
N ARG A 163 7.97 4.64 -25.58
CA ARG A 163 8.38 3.29 -25.97
C ARG A 163 7.74 2.21 -25.10
N ILE A 164 7.75 2.37 -23.78
CA ILE A 164 7.15 1.36 -22.89
C ILE A 164 5.63 1.29 -23.04
N LEU A 165 4.95 2.43 -23.28
CA LEU A 165 3.50 2.46 -23.53
C LEU A 165 3.13 1.73 -24.82
N GLU A 166 3.88 1.97 -25.91
CA GLU A 166 3.69 1.24 -27.17
C GLU A 166 3.98 -0.26 -27.00
N ALA A 167 5.08 -0.61 -26.33
CA ALA A 167 5.48 -2.01 -26.11
C ALA A 167 4.44 -2.81 -25.31
N THR A 168 3.73 -2.16 -24.40
CA THR A 168 2.63 -2.81 -23.64
C THR A 168 1.39 -3.09 -24.50
N GLY A 169 1.26 -2.47 -25.68
CA GLY A 169 0.03 -2.49 -26.47
C GLY A 169 -1.06 -1.58 -25.90
N PHE A 170 -0.69 -0.56 -25.13
CA PHE A 170 -1.65 0.32 -24.46
C PHE A 170 -2.60 1.06 -25.41
N PRO A 171 -2.20 1.52 -26.62
CA PRO A 171 -3.16 2.10 -27.57
C PRO A 171 -4.33 1.16 -27.90
N ALA A 172 -4.05 -0.10 -28.21
CA ALA A 172 -5.09 -1.10 -28.48
C ALA A 172 -5.97 -1.34 -27.24
N ARG A 173 -5.35 -1.32 -26.04
CA ARG A 173 -6.08 -1.44 -24.78
C ARG A 173 -7.00 -0.25 -24.52
N LEU A 174 -6.59 0.97 -24.84
CA LEU A 174 -7.44 2.17 -24.73
C LEU A 174 -8.69 2.04 -25.62
N HIS A 175 -8.52 1.61 -26.87
CA HIS A 175 -9.65 1.33 -27.77
C HIS A 175 -10.58 0.25 -27.22
N ALA A 176 -10.03 -0.83 -26.64
CA ALA A 176 -10.84 -1.89 -26.03
C ALA A 176 -11.63 -1.39 -24.81
N LEU A 177 -11.01 -0.56 -23.95
CA LEU A 177 -11.68 0.06 -22.81
C LEU A 177 -12.77 1.05 -23.25
N ALA A 178 -12.51 1.83 -24.29
CA ALA A 178 -13.48 2.74 -24.89
C ALA A 178 -14.71 2.00 -25.45
N ALA A 179 -14.47 0.92 -26.19
CA ALA A 179 -15.52 0.05 -26.70
C ALA A 179 -16.35 -0.60 -25.58
N ALA A 180 -15.69 -1.11 -24.53
CA ALA A 180 -16.35 -1.70 -23.37
C ALA A 180 -17.20 -0.68 -22.59
N ALA A 181 -16.75 0.58 -22.54
CA ALA A 181 -17.51 1.68 -21.94
C ALA A 181 -18.61 2.26 -22.86
N GLY A 182 -18.67 1.85 -24.12
CA GLY A 182 -19.59 2.42 -25.11
C GLY A 182 -19.30 3.90 -25.40
N ARG A 183 -18.04 4.33 -25.30
CA ARG A 183 -17.63 5.75 -25.43
C ARG A 183 -16.52 5.91 -26.47
N PRO A 184 -16.48 7.02 -27.22
CA PRO A 184 -15.30 7.36 -28.01
C PRO A 184 -14.12 7.75 -27.10
N LEU A 185 -12.88 7.58 -27.59
CA LEU A 185 -11.66 7.93 -26.85
C LEU A 185 -11.67 9.39 -26.38
N ALA A 186 -12.19 10.30 -27.19
CA ALA A 186 -12.23 11.74 -26.91
C ALA A 186 -13.15 12.13 -25.73
N THR A 187 -13.96 11.21 -25.24
CA THR A 187 -14.80 11.38 -24.04
C THR A 187 -14.48 10.37 -22.94
N LEU A 188 -13.42 9.58 -23.12
CA LEU A 188 -12.96 8.59 -22.16
C LEU A 188 -12.20 9.29 -21.03
N ARG A 189 -12.76 9.24 -19.82
CA ARG A 189 -12.14 9.85 -18.65
C ARG A 189 -10.98 9.00 -18.17
N VAL A 190 -9.80 9.62 -18.13
CA VAL A 190 -8.57 9.00 -17.63
C VAL A 190 -8.16 9.65 -16.32
N ALA A 191 -8.06 8.87 -15.26
CA ALA A 191 -7.48 9.28 -13.99
C ALA A 191 -6.04 8.77 -13.87
N ILE A 192 -5.11 9.69 -13.64
CA ILE A 192 -3.69 9.41 -13.43
C ILE A 192 -3.37 9.73 -11.98
N LYS A 193 -2.90 8.73 -11.23
CA LYS A 193 -2.46 8.86 -9.85
C LYS A 193 -0.93 8.84 -9.81
N PRO A 194 -0.24 9.98 -9.96
CA PRO A 194 1.18 10.06 -9.67
C PRO A 194 1.44 10.01 -8.15
N SER A 195 2.71 10.15 -7.73
CA SER A 195 3.08 10.50 -6.35
C SER A 195 3.78 11.84 -6.31
N PHE A 196 3.16 12.89 -5.77
CA PHE A 196 3.84 14.19 -5.60
C PHE A 196 3.60 14.86 -4.25
N MET A 197 2.61 14.41 -3.48
CA MET A 197 2.26 15.03 -2.20
C MET A 197 3.24 14.77 -1.05
N LEU A 198 4.27 13.95 -1.27
CA LEU A 198 5.42 13.82 -0.37
C LEU A 198 6.58 14.75 -0.74
N GLY A 199 6.53 15.41 -1.90
CA GLY A 199 7.52 16.41 -2.28
C GLY A 199 7.49 17.59 -1.31
N TYR A 200 8.66 18.06 -0.90
CA TYR A 200 8.80 19.06 0.16
C TYR A 200 9.77 20.21 -0.18
N HIS A 201 10.64 20.03 -1.17
CA HIS A 201 11.63 21.02 -1.57
C HIS A 201 12.10 20.75 -3.01
N ARG A 202 12.22 21.78 -3.85
CA ARG A 202 12.70 21.62 -5.26
C ARG A 202 14.12 21.03 -5.37
N GLY A 203 14.94 21.27 -4.35
CA GLY A 203 16.28 20.70 -4.23
C GLY A 203 16.34 19.19 -3.94
N ASP A 204 15.21 18.54 -3.63
CA ASP A 204 15.10 17.08 -3.57
C ASP A 204 13.83 16.59 -4.27
N PRO A 205 13.93 16.22 -5.56
CA PRO A 205 12.80 15.68 -6.32
C PRO A 205 12.55 14.19 -6.06
N SER A 206 13.37 13.53 -5.23
CA SER A 206 13.32 12.07 -5.11
C SER A 206 12.00 11.46 -4.61
N PRO A 207 11.19 12.13 -3.76
CA PRO A 207 9.89 11.58 -3.38
C PRO A 207 8.83 11.62 -4.49
N LEU A 208 9.12 12.26 -5.62
CA LEU A 208 8.17 12.57 -6.67
C LEU A 208 8.23 11.54 -7.81
N THR A 209 7.07 11.19 -8.36
CA THR A 209 7.00 10.81 -9.78
C THR A 209 7.43 12.02 -10.59
N ASP A 210 8.41 11.84 -11.48
CA ASP A 210 8.98 12.96 -12.24
C ASP A 210 7.89 13.77 -12.96
N PRO A 211 7.74 15.08 -12.66
CA PRO A 211 6.74 15.91 -13.31
C PRO A 211 6.83 15.92 -14.84
N ALA A 212 8.02 15.77 -15.41
CA ALA A 212 8.20 15.68 -16.85
C ALA A 212 7.59 14.38 -17.42
N LEU A 213 7.72 13.26 -16.71
CA LEU A 213 7.08 12.00 -17.10
C LEU A 213 5.56 12.08 -17.01
N VAL A 214 5.01 12.74 -15.98
CA VAL A 214 3.55 12.93 -15.86
C VAL A 214 3.02 13.77 -17.03
N ARG A 215 3.69 14.88 -17.38
CA ARG A 215 3.31 15.71 -18.53
C ARG A 215 3.46 14.94 -19.85
N ALA A 216 4.53 14.16 -20.01
CA ALA A 216 4.73 13.32 -21.18
C ALA A 216 3.61 12.26 -21.34
N LEU A 217 3.17 11.64 -20.23
CA LEU A 217 2.03 10.71 -20.24
C LEU A 217 0.74 11.41 -20.68
N VAL A 218 0.46 12.60 -20.13
CA VAL A 218 -0.71 13.40 -20.51
C VAL A 218 -0.67 13.77 -22.00
N ALA A 219 0.47 14.25 -22.49
CA ALA A 219 0.65 14.60 -23.90
C ALA A 219 0.48 13.37 -24.81
N TRP A 220 1.05 12.23 -24.44
CA TRP A 220 0.92 10.98 -25.17
C TRP A 220 -0.55 10.52 -25.22
N LEU A 221 -1.27 10.55 -24.08
CA LEU A 221 -2.70 10.19 -24.03
C LEU A 221 -3.56 11.10 -24.90
N ARG A 222 -3.29 12.42 -24.91
CA ARG A 222 -3.99 13.34 -25.81
C ARG A 222 -3.70 13.06 -27.28
N ALA A 223 -2.45 12.71 -27.62
CA ALA A 223 -2.08 12.32 -28.98
C ALA A 223 -2.79 11.03 -29.44
N GLN A 224 -3.11 10.12 -28.52
CA GLN A 224 -3.99 8.97 -28.79
C GLN A 224 -5.48 9.35 -28.90
N GLY A 225 -5.84 10.62 -28.67
CA GLY A 225 -7.22 11.11 -28.72
C GLY A 225 -7.99 10.92 -27.42
N CYS A 226 -7.34 10.65 -26.28
CA CYS A 226 -8.01 10.54 -24.98
C CYS A 226 -8.36 11.90 -24.37
N GLY A 227 -9.51 11.98 -23.71
CA GLY A 227 -9.91 13.09 -22.84
C GLY A 227 -11.30 12.87 -22.25
N PRO A 228 -11.67 13.40 -21.06
CA PRO A 228 -10.92 14.27 -20.14
C PRO A 228 -9.79 13.55 -19.36
N LEU A 229 -8.72 14.28 -19.02
CA LEU A 229 -7.56 13.76 -18.27
C LEU A 229 -7.45 14.45 -16.91
N VAL A 230 -7.43 13.66 -15.85
CA VAL A 230 -7.34 14.14 -14.47
C VAL A 230 -6.07 13.59 -13.82
N VAL A 231 -5.29 14.47 -13.19
CA VAL A 231 -4.22 14.10 -12.27
C VAL A 231 -4.76 14.21 -10.85
N ILE A 232 -4.91 13.08 -10.18
CA ILE A 232 -5.51 13.00 -8.85
C ILE A 232 -4.46 12.61 -7.81
N GLU A 233 -4.52 13.21 -6.63
CA GLU A 233 -3.70 12.85 -5.48
C GLU A 233 -4.40 13.23 -4.17
N GLY A 234 -4.02 12.60 -3.06
CA GLY A 234 -4.54 12.90 -1.73
C GLY A 234 -3.56 13.70 -0.86
N PRO A 235 -4.06 14.51 0.09
CA PRO A 235 -3.22 15.20 1.05
C PRO A 235 -2.46 14.21 1.94
N THR A 236 -1.26 14.61 2.37
CA THR A 236 -0.40 13.84 3.28
C THR A 236 -0.30 14.53 4.63
N ILE A 237 0.17 13.82 5.66
CA ILE A 237 0.37 14.31 7.03
C ILE A 237 1.16 15.64 7.15
N TYR A 238 1.88 16.06 6.11
CA TYR A 238 2.60 17.33 6.10
C TYR A 238 1.65 18.55 6.17
N ASP A 239 0.41 18.40 5.73
CA ASP A 239 -0.64 19.42 5.82
C ASP A 239 -0.99 19.83 7.26
N HIS A 240 -0.81 18.93 8.23
CA HIS A 240 -0.98 19.21 9.66
C HIS A 240 0.10 20.14 10.23
N PHE A 241 1.28 20.18 9.59
CA PHE A 241 2.43 20.93 10.10
C PHE A 241 2.75 22.20 9.31
N PHE A 242 2.43 22.21 8.02
CA PHE A 242 2.78 23.28 7.09
C PHE A 242 1.54 23.80 6.36
N GLN A 243 1.52 25.10 6.12
CA GLN A 243 0.52 25.77 5.30
C GLN A 243 0.84 25.56 3.82
N ARG A 244 -0.12 25.90 2.95
CA ARG A 244 0.02 25.84 1.49
C ARG A 244 0.33 24.46 0.93
N ARG A 245 -0.22 23.43 1.59
CA ARG A 245 -0.03 22.00 1.27
C ARG A 245 -1.27 21.37 0.67
N SER A 246 -2.21 22.14 0.12
CA SER A 246 -3.29 21.54 -0.66
C SER A 246 -2.73 20.89 -1.93
N VAL A 247 -3.45 19.91 -2.48
CA VAL A 247 -3.01 19.19 -3.68
C VAL A 247 -2.71 20.14 -4.86
N PRO A 248 -3.56 21.13 -5.18
CA PRO A 248 -3.26 22.10 -6.24
C PRO A 248 -2.02 22.95 -5.97
N GLU A 249 -1.78 23.39 -4.73
CA GLU A 249 -0.61 24.21 -4.37
C GLU A 249 0.71 23.45 -4.53
N VAL A 250 0.74 22.18 -4.09
CA VAL A 250 1.94 21.34 -4.24
C VAL A 250 2.17 20.98 -5.70
N ALA A 251 1.10 20.68 -6.45
CA ALA A 251 1.21 20.45 -7.89
C ALA A 251 1.76 21.68 -8.63
N ALA A 252 1.27 22.88 -8.32
CA ALA A 252 1.80 24.13 -8.88
C ALA A 252 3.28 24.35 -8.50
N TYR A 253 3.65 24.09 -7.25
CA TYR A 253 5.03 24.24 -6.79
C TYR A 253 6.03 23.36 -7.56
N PHE A 254 5.64 22.13 -7.93
CA PHE A 254 6.46 21.22 -8.73
C PHE A 254 6.22 21.28 -10.25
N GLY A 255 5.43 22.25 -10.72
CA GLY A 255 5.17 22.45 -12.15
C GLY A 255 4.29 21.37 -12.78
N LEU A 256 3.45 20.70 -11.99
CA LEU A 256 2.43 19.76 -12.46
C LEU A 256 1.11 20.45 -12.84
N ALA A 257 0.89 21.68 -12.38
CA ALA A 257 -0.26 22.48 -12.80
C ALA A 257 -0.02 23.07 -14.20
N ALA A 258 -0.85 22.66 -15.17
CA ALA A 258 -0.86 23.18 -16.53
C ALA A 258 -2.32 23.28 -17.03
N PRO A 259 -2.67 24.20 -17.95
CA PRO A 259 -4.04 24.34 -18.46
C PRO A 259 -4.66 23.04 -19.00
N GLU A 260 -3.82 22.15 -19.52
CA GLU A 260 -4.20 20.86 -20.06
C GLU A 260 -4.34 19.73 -19.02
N ILE A 261 -4.00 20.00 -17.75
CA ILE A 261 -4.05 19.04 -16.64
C ILE A 261 -5.02 19.55 -15.59
N GLU A 262 -6.14 18.84 -15.43
CA GLU A 262 -7.00 19.03 -14.26
C GLU A 262 -6.36 18.33 -13.06
N VAL A 263 -5.92 19.10 -12.06
CA VAL A 263 -5.38 18.57 -10.81
C VAL A 263 -6.49 18.49 -9.77
N VAL A 264 -6.75 17.29 -9.25
CA VAL A 264 -7.85 17.02 -8.32
C VAL A 264 -7.32 16.58 -6.96
N ASP A 265 -7.86 17.20 -5.92
CA ASP A 265 -7.67 16.79 -4.52
C ASP A 265 -8.66 15.67 -4.18
N ALA A 266 -8.16 14.45 -4.02
CA ALA A 266 -8.96 13.27 -3.71
C ALA A 266 -9.81 13.47 -2.44
N ALA A 267 -9.31 14.22 -1.45
CA ALA A 267 -10.04 14.42 -0.19
C ALA A 267 -11.25 15.35 -0.33
N GLN A 268 -11.26 16.24 -1.34
CA GLN A 268 -12.34 17.21 -1.54
C GLN A 268 -13.52 16.67 -2.35
N GLU A 269 -13.38 15.50 -2.95
CA GLU A 269 -14.43 14.89 -3.77
C GLU A 269 -14.70 13.42 -3.41
N GLN A 270 -14.58 13.10 -2.13
CA GLN A 270 -15.00 11.81 -1.60
C GLN A 270 -16.50 11.62 -1.82
N VAL A 271 -16.86 10.46 -2.35
CA VAL A 271 -18.25 10.01 -2.53
C VAL A 271 -18.43 8.68 -1.85
N THR A 272 -19.59 8.47 -1.23
CA THR A 272 -19.91 7.21 -0.57
C THR A 272 -19.88 6.04 -1.56
N HIS A 273 -19.31 4.92 -1.13
CA HIS A 273 -19.30 3.68 -1.89
C HIS A 273 -19.43 2.49 -0.95
N ASP A 274 -20.32 1.56 -1.30
CA ASP A 274 -20.47 0.29 -0.59
C ASP A 274 -19.53 -0.75 -1.20
N TYR A 275 -18.41 -0.98 -0.52
CA TYR A 275 -17.43 -1.98 -0.94
C TYR A 275 -17.96 -3.38 -0.74
N GLY A 276 -17.74 -4.31 -1.68
CA GLY A 276 -18.25 -5.68 -1.57
C GLY A 276 -17.66 -6.52 -0.42
N ARG A 277 -16.49 -6.14 0.11
CA ARG A 277 -15.83 -6.80 1.26
C ARG A 277 -14.85 -5.86 1.96
N GLY A 278 -14.38 -6.24 3.15
CA GLY A 278 -13.53 -5.41 4.01
C GLY A 278 -14.32 -4.44 4.87
N LEU A 279 -13.64 -3.72 5.77
CA LEU A 279 -14.25 -2.81 6.74
C LEU A 279 -13.41 -1.55 6.92
N GLY A 280 -14.08 -0.46 7.33
CA GLY A 280 -13.43 0.79 7.73
C GLY A 280 -13.30 1.85 6.63
N GLN A 281 -13.57 1.51 5.37
CA GLN A 281 -13.63 2.47 4.26
C GLN A 281 -15.03 2.49 3.66
N CYS A 282 -15.62 3.67 3.53
CA CYS A 282 -16.97 3.88 2.99
C CYS A 282 -17.03 4.95 1.91
N SER A 283 -15.88 5.48 1.49
CA SER A 283 -15.79 6.46 0.42
C SER A 283 -14.63 6.19 -0.53
N VAL A 284 -14.68 6.86 -1.67
CA VAL A 284 -13.64 6.89 -2.70
C VAL A 284 -13.68 8.25 -3.39
N ALA A 285 -12.55 8.72 -3.91
CA ALA A 285 -12.51 9.90 -4.74
C ALA A 285 -13.29 9.68 -6.04
N ARG A 286 -14.24 10.56 -6.32
CA ARG A 286 -15.16 10.46 -7.47
C ARG A 286 -14.42 10.33 -8.81
N SER A 287 -13.36 11.10 -9.04
CA SER A 287 -12.63 11.06 -10.31
C SER A 287 -11.90 9.74 -10.53
N TRP A 288 -11.48 9.04 -9.47
CA TRP A 288 -10.92 7.68 -9.60
C TRP A 288 -12.02 6.64 -9.82
N ARG A 289 -13.12 6.74 -9.06
CA ARG A 289 -14.28 5.84 -9.15
C ARG A 289 -14.88 5.83 -10.56
N ASP A 290 -15.11 7.02 -11.10
CA ASP A 290 -15.86 7.25 -12.34
C ASP A 290 -14.98 7.22 -13.60
N ALA A 291 -13.66 7.04 -13.46
CA ALA A 291 -12.77 6.97 -14.61
C ALA A 291 -12.87 5.62 -15.33
N GLU A 292 -13.00 5.66 -16.66
CA GLU A 292 -12.94 4.46 -17.50
C GLU A 292 -11.51 3.95 -17.66
N VAL A 293 -10.50 4.82 -17.52
CA VAL A 293 -9.08 4.44 -17.50
C VAL A 293 -8.43 4.95 -16.23
N ARG A 294 -7.71 4.07 -15.52
CA ARG A 294 -7.07 4.36 -14.24
C ARG A 294 -5.60 3.99 -14.34
N ILE A 295 -4.72 4.93 -14.11
CA ILE A 295 -3.27 4.72 -14.21
C ILE A 295 -2.64 5.01 -12.86
N SER A 296 -2.05 3.98 -12.23
CA SER A 296 -1.18 4.19 -11.06
C SER A 296 0.22 4.50 -11.56
N PHE A 297 0.71 5.73 -11.38
CA PHE A 297 2.04 6.15 -11.82
C PHE A 297 2.95 6.45 -10.62
N GLY A 298 3.39 5.38 -9.95
CA GLY A 298 4.18 5.50 -8.73
C GLY A 298 5.64 5.85 -8.97
N LYS A 299 6.29 6.33 -7.92
CA LYS A 299 7.75 6.48 -7.82
C LYS A 299 8.33 5.28 -7.09
N VAL A 300 9.35 4.63 -7.64
CA VAL A 300 10.11 3.60 -6.91
C VAL A 300 10.80 4.26 -5.72
N ARG A 301 10.54 3.77 -4.51
CA ARG A 301 11.20 4.23 -3.29
C ARG A 301 11.19 3.17 -2.20
N SER A 302 12.20 3.19 -1.33
CA SER A 302 12.21 2.34 -0.15
C SER A 302 11.18 2.81 0.89
N HIS A 303 10.65 1.87 1.69
CA HIS A 303 9.68 2.16 2.74
C HIS A 303 10.02 1.37 4.02
N PRO A 304 10.07 1.99 5.21
CA PRO A 304 10.54 1.34 6.43
C PRO A 304 9.70 0.13 6.87
N ILE A 305 8.40 0.13 6.56
CA ILE A 305 7.45 -0.95 6.91
C ILE A 305 7.27 -1.92 5.75
N ASP A 306 6.82 -1.46 4.58
CA ASP A 306 6.56 -2.32 3.41
C ASP A 306 7.79 -2.66 2.56
N GLN A 307 8.99 -2.31 3.02
CA GLN A 307 10.29 -2.44 2.33
C GLN A 307 10.45 -1.52 1.11
N ALA A 308 9.41 -1.40 0.28
CA ALA A 308 9.31 -0.47 -0.82
C ALA A 308 7.87 0.05 -0.96
N MET A 309 7.73 1.26 -1.48
CA MET A 309 6.46 1.83 -1.90
C MET A 309 6.47 1.91 -3.43
N LEU A 310 5.59 1.12 -4.05
CA LEU A 310 5.54 0.90 -5.49
C LEU A 310 4.11 1.23 -6.00
N SER A 311 3.58 0.49 -6.97
CA SER A 311 2.36 0.87 -7.69
C SER A 311 1.10 0.65 -6.86
N LEU A 312 1.07 -0.37 -5.99
CA LEU A 312 -0.05 -0.60 -5.07
C LEU A 312 -0.07 0.42 -3.94
N GLY A 313 1.10 0.69 -3.34
CA GLY A 313 1.22 1.68 -2.27
C GLY A 313 0.91 3.09 -2.76
N ASN A 314 1.14 3.37 -4.05
CA ASN A 314 0.79 4.65 -4.67
C ASN A 314 -0.73 4.92 -4.73
N LEU A 315 -1.57 3.89 -4.61
CA LEU A 315 -3.03 4.02 -4.58
C LEU A 315 -3.59 4.36 -3.20
N GLU A 316 -2.73 4.43 -2.18
CA GLU A 316 -3.10 5.03 -0.90
C GLU A 316 -3.63 6.47 -1.11
N TRP A 317 -4.46 6.95 -0.18
CA TRP A 317 -5.04 8.30 -0.16
C TRP A 317 -6.11 8.62 -1.22
N LEU A 318 -6.62 7.60 -1.93
CA LEU A 318 -7.79 7.75 -2.82
C LEU A 318 -9.14 7.57 -2.10
N GLY A 319 -9.17 6.94 -0.93
CA GLY A 319 -10.34 6.87 -0.05
C GLY A 319 -10.27 7.89 1.10
N ALA A 320 -11.17 7.77 2.08
CA ALA A 320 -11.11 8.54 3.32
C ALA A 320 -9.72 8.43 3.98
N ARG A 321 -9.32 9.48 4.71
CA ARG A 321 -7.96 9.53 5.26
C ARG A 321 -7.79 8.50 6.36
N CYS A 322 -6.58 7.96 6.49
CA CYS A 322 -6.28 6.96 7.51
C CYS A 322 -6.49 7.48 8.95
N ASP A 323 -6.37 8.79 9.18
CA ASP A 323 -6.64 9.48 10.45
C ASP A 323 -8.13 9.83 10.68
N GLU A 324 -9.02 9.48 9.76
CA GLU A 324 -10.48 9.67 9.88
C GLU A 324 -11.22 8.39 10.29
N HIS A 325 -10.52 7.26 10.39
CA HIS A 325 -11.14 5.98 10.74
C HIS A 325 -11.41 5.85 12.25
N LEU A 326 -12.59 5.30 12.58
CA LEU A 326 -13.19 5.14 13.93
C LEU A 326 -12.30 4.47 14.99
N PHE A 327 -11.18 3.86 14.60
CA PHE A 327 -10.25 3.19 15.49
C PHE A 327 -8.83 3.76 15.32
N LEU A 328 -8.65 5.04 15.65
CA LEU A 328 -7.34 5.69 15.68
C LEU A 328 -6.29 4.93 16.53
N GLU A 329 -6.74 4.18 17.54
CA GLU A 329 -5.88 3.41 18.46
C GLU A 329 -5.79 1.92 18.12
N ARG A 330 -6.74 1.36 17.36
CA ARG A 330 -6.63 0.04 16.75
C ARG A 330 -6.49 0.22 15.25
N GLN A 331 -5.24 0.48 14.81
CA GLN A 331 -4.77 0.37 13.44
C GLN A 331 -5.91 0.20 12.43
N ALA A 332 -6.54 1.30 11.99
CA ALA A 332 -7.28 1.24 10.76
C ALA A 332 -6.34 0.60 9.74
N GLN A 333 -6.67 -0.62 9.29
CA GLN A 333 -5.74 -1.44 8.54
C GLN A 333 -5.61 -0.80 7.17
N ARG A 334 -4.65 0.13 7.04
CA ARG A 334 -4.32 0.86 5.81
C ARG A 334 -4.27 -0.08 4.61
N GLN A 335 -3.70 -1.27 4.80
CA GLN A 335 -3.65 -2.32 3.81
C GLN A 335 -5.06 -2.74 3.38
N THR A 336 -5.95 -3.05 4.31
CA THR A 336 -7.34 -3.44 4.04
C THR A 336 -8.10 -2.32 3.33
N ALA A 337 -8.00 -1.07 3.78
CA ALA A 337 -8.64 0.06 3.10
C ALA A 337 -8.14 0.24 1.65
N THR A 338 -6.83 0.03 1.43
CA THR A 338 -6.24 0.06 0.09
C THR A 338 -6.72 -1.12 -0.75
N MET A 339 -6.83 -2.32 -0.17
CA MET A 339 -7.33 -3.49 -0.90
C MET A 339 -8.81 -3.35 -1.26
N MET A 340 -9.64 -2.77 -0.39
CA MET A 340 -11.04 -2.45 -0.68
C MET A 340 -11.16 -1.55 -1.92
N LEU A 341 -10.39 -0.46 -1.95
CA LEU A 341 -10.31 0.44 -3.10
C LEU A 341 -9.91 -0.30 -4.38
N ILE A 342 -8.86 -1.11 -4.30
CA ILE A 342 -8.30 -1.82 -5.44
C ILE A 342 -9.24 -2.91 -5.97
N ASP A 343 -9.98 -3.59 -5.09
CA ASP A 343 -10.93 -4.66 -5.43
C ASP A 343 -12.12 -4.10 -6.21
N ALA A 344 -12.59 -2.91 -5.85
CA ALA A 344 -13.69 -2.23 -6.55
C ALA A 344 -13.22 -1.45 -7.79
N PHE A 345 -12.06 -0.78 -7.70
CA PHE A 345 -11.58 0.17 -8.68
C PHE A 345 -10.10 -0.06 -9.05
N PRO A 346 -9.76 -1.23 -9.63
CA PRO A 346 -8.37 -1.57 -9.93
C PRO A 346 -7.78 -0.65 -11.01
N PRO A 347 -6.47 -0.33 -10.94
CA PRO A 347 -5.81 0.37 -12.03
C PRO A 347 -5.88 -0.48 -13.31
N HIS A 348 -6.08 0.19 -14.44
CA HIS A 348 -6.02 -0.41 -15.77
C HIS A 348 -4.59 -0.48 -16.32
N LEU A 349 -3.69 0.33 -15.79
CA LEU A 349 -2.25 0.29 -16.06
C LEU A 349 -1.49 0.71 -14.78
N ALA A 350 -0.46 -0.06 -14.43
CA ALA A 350 0.51 0.30 -13.41
C ALA A 350 1.82 0.73 -14.10
N LEU A 351 2.32 1.90 -13.74
CA LEU A 351 3.59 2.47 -14.17
C LEU A 351 4.46 2.79 -12.95
N LEU A 352 5.75 2.51 -13.05
CA LEU A 352 6.73 2.94 -12.05
C LEU A 352 7.84 3.77 -12.67
N ASP A 353 8.02 4.96 -12.13
CA ASP A 353 9.19 5.80 -12.34
C ASP A 353 10.35 5.29 -11.47
N ALA A 354 11.34 4.70 -12.12
CA ALA A 354 12.65 4.44 -11.54
C ALA A 354 13.76 5.10 -12.38
N TYR A 355 13.45 6.22 -13.04
CA TYR A 355 14.33 6.81 -14.05
C TYR A 355 15.47 7.59 -13.38
N ALA A 356 15.11 8.62 -12.61
CA ALA A 356 16.08 9.48 -11.95
C ALA A 356 15.64 9.79 -10.52
N ALA A 357 16.61 10.10 -9.66
CA ALA A 357 16.36 10.51 -8.29
C ALA A 357 15.52 9.49 -7.49
N VAL A 358 15.84 8.21 -7.59
CA VAL A 358 15.15 7.13 -6.86
C VAL A 358 15.69 7.08 -5.43
N PRO A 359 14.87 7.31 -4.39
CA PRO A 359 15.33 7.31 -3.02
C PRO A 359 15.31 5.91 -2.39
N ASP A 360 16.44 5.56 -1.76
CA ASP A 360 16.67 4.30 -1.05
C ASP A 360 17.05 4.54 0.42
N GLY A 361 17.31 3.48 1.18
CA GLY A 361 17.65 3.52 2.60
C GLY A 361 16.45 3.33 3.54
N VAL A 362 16.62 3.64 4.83
CA VAL A 362 15.60 3.35 5.86
C VAL A 362 14.31 4.15 5.67
N VAL A 363 14.41 5.40 5.18
CA VAL A 363 13.27 6.30 5.00
C VAL A 363 13.21 6.93 3.61
N GLY A 364 13.60 6.20 2.56
CA GLY A 364 13.62 6.73 1.19
C GLY A 364 12.29 7.32 0.74
N MET A 365 11.16 6.84 1.26
CA MET A 365 9.84 7.46 1.05
C MET A 365 9.76 8.96 1.39
N MET A 366 10.61 9.45 2.30
CA MET A 366 10.66 10.85 2.72
C MET A 366 11.62 11.71 1.91
N GLY A 367 12.49 11.11 1.09
CA GLY A 367 13.55 11.80 0.34
C GLY A 367 14.93 11.19 0.55
N THR A 368 15.91 11.72 -0.17
CA THR A 368 17.31 11.35 0.00
C THR A 368 18.23 12.42 -0.56
N ARG A 369 19.39 12.61 0.08
CA ARG A 369 20.48 13.42 -0.49
C ARG A 369 21.24 12.72 -1.61
N ARG A 370 21.30 11.38 -1.59
CA ARG A 370 22.06 10.58 -2.55
C ARG A 370 21.11 9.63 -3.25
N ALA A 371 20.48 10.14 -4.30
CA ALA A 371 19.50 9.38 -5.04
C ALA A 371 20.17 8.52 -6.11
N HIS A 372 19.54 7.40 -6.43
CA HIS A 372 19.97 6.52 -7.52
C HIS A 372 19.34 6.97 -8.84
N HIS A 373 20.01 6.66 -9.95
CA HIS A 373 19.50 6.94 -11.30
C HIS A 373 19.52 5.65 -12.13
N PRO A 374 18.58 4.71 -11.88
CA PRO A 374 18.54 3.46 -12.62
C PRO A 374 18.18 3.62 -14.10
N HIS A 375 17.58 4.75 -14.49
CA HIS A 375 17.10 5.02 -15.85
C HIS A 375 16.09 3.98 -16.35
N ARG A 376 15.24 3.47 -15.44
CA ARG A 376 14.24 2.44 -15.76
C ARG A 376 12.81 2.92 -15.60
N LEU A 377 11.93 2.39 -16.44
CA LEU A 377 10.48 2.43 -16.25
C LEU A 377 9.93 1.00 -16.22
N TYR A 378 8.88 0.80 -15.43
CA TYR A 378 8.14 -0.46 -15.37
C TYR A 378 6.71 -0.21 -15.79
N ALA A 379 6.12 -1.15 -16.52
CA ALA A 379 4.72 -1.11 -16.91
C ALA A 379 4.08 -2.50 -16.88
N GLY A 380 2.79 -2.55 -16.54
CA GLY A 380 2.00 -3.78 -16.62
C GLY A 380 0.54 -3.57 -16.26
N TYR A 381 -0.30 -4.53 -16.65
CA TYR A 381 -1.74 -4.49 -16.39
C TYR A 381 -2.13 -5.13 -15.05
N ASP A 382 -1.26 -5.98 -14.48
CA ASP A 382 -1.38 -6.47 -13.12
C ASP A 382 -0.38 -5.72 -12.23
N ALA A 383 -0.88 -4.79 -11.41
CA ALA A 383 -0.08 -4.02 -10.46
C ALA A 383 0.68 -4.90 -9.45
N ILE A 384 0.15 -6.09 -9.10
CA ILE A 384 0.84 -7.05 -8.23
C ILE A 384 2.07 -7.61 -8.95
N ALA A 385 1.94 -7.95 -10.24
CA ALA A 385 3.05 -8.44 -11.04
C ALA A 385 4.15 -7.37 -11.19
N VAL A 386 3.75 -6.12 -11.45
CA VAL A 386 4.69 -4.97 -11.53
C VAL A 386 5.45 -4.79 -10.22
N ASP A 387 4.76 -4.81 -9.08
CA ASP A 387 5.38 -4.64 -7.76
C ASP A 387 6.28 -5.84 -7.38
N LEU A 388 5.93 -7.06 -7.80
CA LEU A 388 6.77 -8.24 -7.61
C LEU A 388 8.09 -8.14 -8.40
N VAL A 389 8.02 -7.74 -9.68
CA VAL A 389 9.21 -7.59 -10.55
C VAL A 389 10.08 -6.44 -10.06
N ALA A 390 9.50 -5.28 -9.80
CA ALA A 390 10.24 -4.15 -9.25
C ALA A 390 10.85 -4.51 -7.89
N GLY A 391 10.09 -5.13 -6.98
CA GLY A 391 10.58 -5.61 -5.69
C GLY A 391 11.77 -6.59 -5.83
N ARG A 392 11.70 -7.52 -6.78
CA ARG A 392 12.83 -8.42 -7.12
C ARG A 392 14.05 -7.63 -7.58
N HIS A 393 13.88 -6.63 -8.44
CA HIS A 393 14.98 -5.78 -8.90
C HIS A 393 15.59 -4.93 -7.77
N LEU A 394 14.82 -4.61 -6.73
CA LEU A 394 15.29 -3.97 -5.50
C LEU A 394 15.94 -4.95 -4.51
N GLY A 395 16.11 -6.23 -4.87
CA GLY A 395 16.71 -7.25 -4.01
C GLY A 395 15.82 -7.72 -2.86
N LEU A 396 14.49 -7.51 -2.94
CA LEU A 396 13.56 -8.02 -1.94
C LEU A 396 13.42 -9.54 -2.07
N ALA A 397 14.17 -10.28 -1.25
CA ALA A 397 14.21 -11.75 -1.29
C ALA A 397 12.85 -12.41 -1.02
N GLN A 398 11.95 -11.73 -0.30
CA GLN A 398 10.61 -12.23 0.05
C GLN A 398 9.59 -11.08 -0.02
N PRO A 399 8.98 -10.81 -1.20
CA PRO A 399 8.01 -9.72 -1.38
C PRO A 399 6.84 -9.77 -0.38
N LEU A 400 6.43 -10.97 0.06
CA LEU A 400 5.37 -11.17 1.05
C LEU A 400 5.73 -10.72 2.49
N ARG A 401 6.98 -10.31 2.74
CA ARG A 401 7.33 -9.63 3.99
C ARG A 401 6.64 -8.27 4.09
N SER A 402 6.46 -7.58 2.97
CA SER A 402 5.62 -6.38 2.89
C SER A 402 4.19 -6.72 3.33
N ALA A 403 3.66 -5.95 4.28
CA ALA A 403 2.29 -6.14 4.77
C ALA A 403 1.28 -5.87 3.65
N LEU A 404 1.54 -4.84 2.83
CA LEU A 404 0.72 -4.53 1.67
C LEU A 404 0.71 -5.68 0.64
N MET A 405 1.87 -6.24 0.31
CA MET A 405 1.93 -7.33 -0.66
C MET A 405 1.30 -8.62 -0.18
N ARG A 406 1.41 -8.90 1.12
CA ARG A 406 0.71 -10.03 1.74
C ARG A 406 -0.80 -9.85 1.70
N ALA A 407 -1.29 -8.64 1.97
CA ALA A 407 -2.71 -8.32 1.84
C ALA A 407 -3.18 -8.48 0.39
N ALA A 408 -2.43 -7.96 -0.59
CA ALA A 408 -2.76 -8.11 -2.01
C ALA A 408 -2.79 -9.58 -2.45
N SER A 409 -1.80 -10.37 -2.01
CA SER A 409 -1.75 -11.81 -2.23
C SER A 409 -3.00 -12.52 -1.67
N HIS A 410 -3.41 -12.18 -0.45
CA HIS A 410 -4.60 -12.76 0.17
C HIS A 410 -5.88 -12.38 -0.59
N TRP A 411 -5.99 -11.12 -1.02
CA TRP A 411 -7.18 -10.60 -1.68
C TRP A 411 -7.33 -11.11 -3.11
N PHE A 412 -6.24 -11.13 -3.89
CA PHE A 412 -6.28 -11.32 -5.34
C PHE A 412 -5.60 -12.59 -5.84
N GLY A 413 -4.77 -13.21 -5.00
CA GLY A 413 -3.88 -14.32 -5.37
C GLY A 413 -2.45 -13.87 -5.66
N LEU A 414 -1.51 -14.81 -5.70
CA LEU A 414 -0.12 -14.57 -6.10
C LEU A 414 0.10 -15.01 -7.54
N PRO A 415 0.61 -14.11 -8.41
CA PRO A 415 0.88 -14.46 -9.80
C PRO A 415 2.28 -15.05 -10.02
N ALA A 416 3.06 -15.41 -8.99
CA ALA A 416 4.52 -15.57 -9.10
C ALA A 416 5.02 -16.54 -10.19
N GLU A 417 4.25 -17.58 -10.53
CA GLU A 417 4.59 -18.52 -11.62
C GLU A 417 4.12 -18.06 -13.01
N ALA A 418 3.33 -16.99 -13.07
CA ALA A 418 2.68 -16.44 -14.26
C ALA A 418 3.19 -15.04 -14.67
N VAL A 419 4.24 -14.52 -14.03
CA VAL A 419 4.82 -13.21 -14.39
C VAL A 419 5.99 -13.39 -15.35
N ALA A 420 5.87 -12.82 -16.55
CA ALA A 420 6.94 -12.78 -17.54
C ALA A 420 7.54 -11.37 -17.59
N VAL A 421 8.87 -11.23 -17.57
CA VAL A 421 9.52 -9.92 -17.75
C VAL A 421 9.92 -9.74 -19.22
N ILE A 422 9.48 -8.64 -19.81
CA ILE A 422 9.85 -8.21 -21.17
C ILE A 422 10.79 -7.01 -21.04
N GLY A 423 12.01 -7.15 -21.52
CA GLY A 423 13.07 -6.15 -21.39
C GLY A 423 14.06 -6.51 -20.28
N VAL A 424 14.48 -5.53 -19.49
CA VAL A 424 15.58 -5.68 -18.52
C VAL A 424 15.11 -6.42 -17.27
N ASP A 425 15.64 -7.64 -17.06
CA ASP A 425 15.39 -8.45 -15.86
C ASP A 425 16.67 -8.64 -15.03
N ARG A 426 17.08 -7.59 -14.32
CA ARG A 426 18.27 -7.63 -13.45
C ARG A 426 18.11 -6.70 -12.25
N PRO A 427 18.76 -6.99 -11.11
CA PRO A 427 18.77 -6.08 -9.97
C PRO A 427 19.25 -4.66 -10.32
N ILE A 428 18.75 -3.66 -9.59
CA ILE A 428 19.25 -2.30 -9.61
C ILE A 428 20.55 -2.28 -8.78
N ALA A 429 21.67 -2.01 -9.45
CA ALA A 429 22.97 -2.00 -8.81
C ALA A 429 23.07 -0.93 -7.71
N GLY A 430 23.61 -1.31 -6.55
CA GLY A 430 23.86 -0.40 -5.44
C GLY A 430 22.62 -0.01 -4.63
N TRP A 431 21.45 -0.61 -4.87
CA TRP A 431 20.25 -0.35 -4.08
C TRP A 431 20.44 -0.71 -2.60
N ARG A 432 20.14 0.23 -1.69
CA ARG A 432 20.16 0.02 -0.25
C ARG A 432 18.74 -0.11 0.30
N GLY A 433 18.29 -1.34 0.48
CA GLY A 433 17.01 -1.59 1.15
C GLY A 433 17.00 -1.12 2.62
N PRO A 434 15.82 -0.97 3.25
CA PRO A 434 15.70 -0.57 4.66
C PRO A 434 16.34 -1.55 5.66
N GLN A 435 16.67 -2.76 5.20
CA GLN A 435 17.28 -3.85 5.97
C GLN A 435 18.60 -4.30 5.31
N ALA A 436 19.27 -3.42 4.56
CA ALA A 436 20.47 -3.76 3.81
C ALA A 436 21.65 -4.17 4.70
N ASP A 437 21.68 -3.73 5.96
CA ASP A 437 22.67 -4.10 6.96
C ASP A 437 22.06 -4.26 8.37
N GLY A 438 22.83 -4.76 9.33
CA GLY A 438 22.35 -5.01 10.69
C GLY A 438 21.92 -3.73 11.43
N TRP A 439 22.52 -2.59 11.10
CA TRP A 439 22.22 -1.30 11.71
C TRP A 439 20.93 -0.68 11.18
N SER A 440 20.72 -0.67 9.87
CA SER A 440 19.48 -0.30 9.21
C SER A 440 18.33 -1.22 9.63
N SER A 441 18.58 -2.52 9.81
CA SER A 441 17.61 -3.46 10.35
C SER A 441 17.18 -3.09 11.78
N LEU A 442 18.13 -2.74 12.65
CA LEU A 442 17.83 -2.27 14.01
C LEU A 442 17.06 -0.94 13.99
N LEU A 443 17.48 0.02 13.16
CA LEU A 443 16.81 1.31 12.99
C LEU A 443 15.39 1.14 12.44
N SER A 444 15.17 0.25 11.47
CA SER A 444 13.84 -0.07 10.92
C SER A 444 12.93 -0.67 11.99
N LEU A 445 13.46 -1.56 12.84
CA LEU A 445 12.71 -2.18 13.95
C LEU A 445 12.30 -1.17 15.02
N VAL A 446 13.15 -0.18 15.30
CA VAL A 446 12.88 0.89 16.27
C VAL A 446 12.09 2.06 15.66
N ALA A 447 12.16 2.25 14.33
CA ALA A 447 11.48 3.34 13.63
C ALA A 447 9.96 3.29 13.81
N HIS A 448 9.34 2.10 13.82
CA HIS A 448 7.89 2.01 13.98
C HIS A 448 7.41 2.44 15.39
N PRO A 449 7.96 1.91 16.51
CA PRO A 449 7.67 2.43 17.84
C PRO A 449 8.02 3.91 18.02
N MET A 450 9.14 4.38 17.47
CA MET A 450 9.53 5.80 17.57
C MET A 450 8.60 6.73 16.78
N TYR A 451 8.17 6.29 15.59
CA TYR A 451 7.21 7.02 14.77
C TYR A 451 5.83 7.07 15.42
N MET A 452 5.41 5.99 16.08
CA MET A 452 4.09 5.91 16.73
C MET A 452 4.05 6.55 18.13
N LEU A 453 5.06 6.33 18.96
CA LEU A 453 5.04 6.66 20.39
C LEU A 453 5.92 7.87 20.75
N GLY A 454 6.98 8.15 19.97
CA GLY A 454 7.99 9.17 20.29
C GLY A 454 7.93 10.45 19.44
N SER A 455 7.07 10.51 18.44
CA SER A 455 7.15 11.52 17.36
C SER A 455 6.32 12.78 17.57
N MET A 456 5.56 12.89 18.67
CA MET A 456 4.49 13.89 18.84
C MET A 456 3.56 13.94 17.62
N ARG A 457 2.96 12.80 17.25
CA ARG A 457 2.09 12.61 16.07
C ARG A 457 2.78 12.90 14.72
N GLY A 458 4.08 12.61 14.61
CA GLY A 458 4.86 12.81 13.38
C GLY A 458 5.61 14.14 13.30
N ALA A 459 5.40 15.07 14.25
CA ALA A 459 6.00 16.40 14.23
C ALA A 459 7.54 16.41 14.22
N VAL A 460 8.19 15.34 14.73
CA VAL A 460 9.65 15.18 14.74
C VAL A 460 10.18 14.62 13.40
N PHE A 461 9.37 13.87 12.66
CA PHE A 461 9.73 13.19 11.42
C PHE A 461 9.19 13.93 10.20
N VAL A 462 9.66 15.18 10.02
CA VAL A 462 9.38 15.98 8.81
C VAL A 462 10.69 16.23 8.06
N PRO A 463 10.70 16.20 6.71
CA PRO A 463 11.88 16.52 5.94
C PRO A 463 12.24 18.01 6.07
N GLN A 464 13.38 18.43 5.52
CA GLN A 464 13.79 19.83 5.47
C GLN A 464 12.92 20.61 4.46
N MET A 465 11.67 20.87 4.86
CA MET A 465 10.65 21.55 4.06
C MET A 465 11.12 22.92 3.56
N ASP A 466 10.77 23.28 2.33
CA ASP A 466 10.87 24.65 1.81
C ASP A 466 9.89 25.54 2.58
N VAL A 467 10.38 26.22 3.62
CA VAL A 467 9.55 27.06 4.49
C VAL A 467 9.12 28.38 3.83
N GLN A 468 9.72 28.76 2.69
CA GLN A 468 9.25 29.93 1.93
C GLN A 468 7.98 29.59 1.15
N ALA A 469 7.97 28.41 0.51
CA ALA A 469 6.80 27.90 -0.18
C ALA A 469 5.73 27.37 0.79
N PHE A 470 6.15 26.62 1.81
CA PHE A 470 5.31 25.90 2.77
C PHE A 470 5.62 26.35 4.21
N PRO A 471 5.15 27.53 4.64
CA PRO A 471 5.46 28.05 5.97
C PRO A 471 4.83 27.16 7.06
N PRO A 472 5.47 27.01 8.23
CA PRO A 472 4.93 26.20 9.31
C PRO A 472 3.63 26.79 9.85
N ARG A 473 2.63 25.94 10.14
CA ARG A 473 1.35 26.38 10.75
C ARG A 473 1.55 26.99 12.14
N ARG A 474 2.50 26.44 12.89
CA ARG A 474 2.96 26.98 14.18
C ARG A 474 4.47 27.00 14.19
N PRO A 475 5.11 28.12 14.60
CA PRO A 475 6.56 28.18 14.65
C PRO A 475 7.10 27.11 15.61
N PRO A 476 7.98 26.21 15.16
CA PRO A 476 8.51 25.16 16.03
C PRO A 476 9.41 25.79 17.08
N GLY A 477 9.20 25.45 18.35
CA GLY A 477 10.08 25.85 19.46
C GLY A 477 11.51 25.33 19.26
N PHE A 478 12.48 25.95 19.96
CA PHE A 478 13.90 25.64 19.79
C PHE A 478 14.23 24.14 19.95
N GLY A 479 13.70 23.48 20.98
CA GLY A 479 13.92 22.05 21.22
C GLY A 479 13.41 21.17 20.09
N LEU A 480 12.24 21.48 19.51
CA LEU A 480 11.69 20.73 18.37
C LEU A 480 12.55 20.94 17.11
N ARG A 481 13.05 22.15 16.86
CA ARG A 481 13.97 22.42 15.75
C ARG A 481 15.27 21.62 15.87
N LEU A 482 15.84 21.57 17.07
CA LEU A 482 17.07 20.80 17.32
C LEU A 482 16.83 19.30 17.10
N ARG A 483 15.74 18.74 17.63
CA ARG A 483 15.36 17.34 17.42
C ARG A 483 15.13 17.02 15.95
N ARG A 484 14.40 17.87 15.21
CA ARG A 484 14.19 17.72 13.76
C ARG A 484 15.51 17.67 13.00
N ARG A 485 16.43 18.61 13.26
CA ARG A 485 17.74 18.64 12.60
C ARG A 485 18.55 17.37 12.89
N LEU A 486 18.54 16.90 14.14
CA LEU A 486 19.22 15.65 14.50
C LEU A 486 18.64 14.46 13.73
N VAL A 487 17.31 14.30 13.73
CA VAL A 487 16.63 13.22 13.01
C VAL A 487 16.85 13.33 11.50
N GLN A 488 16.75 14.51 10.91
CA GLN A 488 17.02 14.73 9.49
C GLN A 488 18.44 14.34 9.10
N ARG A 489 19.44 14.67 9.92
CA ARG A 489 20.83 14.25 9.69
C ARG A 489 21.01 12.75 9.83
N LEU A 490 20.45 12.14 10.88
CA LEU A 490 20.49 10.69 11.09
C LEU A 490 19.85 9.91 9.94
N LEU A 491 18.79 10.46 9.35
CA LEU A 491 18.04 9.85 8.26
C LEU A 491 18.52 10.25 6.86
N GLY A 492 19.53 11.12 6.74
CA GLY A 492 20.05 11.57 5.44
C GLY A 492 19.14 12.53 4.66
N LEU A 493 18.22 13.19 5.37
CA LEU A 493 17.27 14.19 4.84
C LEU A 493 17.76 15.64 4.97
N ASP A 494 19.00 15.85 5.44
CA ASP A 494 19.64 17.16 5.51
C ASP A 494 20.11 17.57 4.10
N LEU A 495 19.46 18.59 3.52
CA LEU A 495 19.78 19.14 2.20
C LEU A 495 21.08 19.95 2.22
N GLY A 496 21.69 20.19 3.38
CA GLY A 496 22.90 21.02 3.51
C GLY A 496 22.63 22.50 3.23
N LEU A 497 21.36 22.92 3.23
CA LEU A 497 20.98 24.32 3.12
C LEU A 497 21.20 24.97 4.49
N ASP A 498 22.17 25.87 4.56
CA ASP A 498 22.39 26.69 5.74
C ASP A 498 21.08 27.38 6.13
N ALA A 499 20.74 27.34 7.42
CA ALA A 499 19.56 28.03 7.90
C ALA A 499 19.68 29.52 7.53
N PRO A 500 18.62 30.16 7.00
CA PRO A 500 18.65 31.61 6.85
C PRO A 500 18.99 32.19 8.22
N ARG A 501 20.11 32.92 8.30
CA ARG A 501 20.47 33.71 9.47
C ARG A 501 19.26 34.55 9.77
N ALA A 502 18.71 34.41 10.98
CA ALA A 502 17.67 35.33 11.45
C ALA A 502 18.25 36.73 11.31
N THR A 503 17.82 37.48 10.30
CA THR A 503 18.09 38.90 10.19
C THR A 503 17.52 39.51 11.46
N ALA A 504 18.42 39.99 12.31
CA ALA A 504 18.06 40.75 13.50
C ALA A 504 17.07 41.84 13.08
N ALA A 505 15.97 41.97 13.82
CA ALA A 505 15.05 43.09 13.66
C ALA A 505 15.84 44.41 13.72
N PRO A 506 15.53 45.40 12.88
CA PRO A 506 16.14 46.71 13.02
C PRO A 506 15.79 47.23 14.41
N ALA A 507 16.83 47.61 15.17
CA ALA A 507 16.66 48.34 16.39
C ALA A 507 16.07 49.71 16.02
N ASP A 508 14.78 49.91 16.30
CA ASP A 508 14.18 51.23 16.27
C ASP A 508 14.91 52.12 17.28
N GLY A 509 15.79 52.95 16.74
CA GLY A 509 16.41 54.06 17.43
C GLY A 509 15.36 55.10 17.74
N ARG A 510 15.20 55.40 19.02
CA ARG A 510 14.63 56.67 19.48
C ARG A 510 15.62 57.78 19.14
N SER A 511 15.15 58.80 18.45
CA SER A 511 15.58 60.20 18.61
C SER A 511 14.33 61.05 18.73
#